data_AF-A0A420HSC6-F1
#
_entry.id   AF-A0A420HSC6-F1
#
_cell.length_a   1.000
_cell.length_b   1.000
_cell.length_c   1.000
_cell.angle_alpha   90.00
_cell.angle_beta   90.00
_cell.angle_gamma   90.00
#
_symmetry.space_group_name_H-M   'P 1'
#
loop_
_entity.id
_entity.type
_entity.pdbx_description
1 polymer ?
#
loop_
_entity_poly.entity_id
_entity_poly.type
_entity_poly.pdbx_seq_one_letter_code
_entity_poly.pdbx_strand_id
1 'polypeptide(L)'
;MADYRVMEAAKVTKKRGISVTQRQSLRRYAQQHPHIRQHALREWFRTEFQRDINQSTVSESPSAKFSHLDSDQGRLQRTQQREKAIRWPELDKALIK
;
A
#
# COMPACT_ATOMS: atom_id res chain seq x y z
N MET A 1 24.54 -36.55 -18.40
CA MET A 1 23.25 -35.86 -18.57
C MET A 1 22.80 -35.36 -17.21
N ALA A 2 23.01 -34.07 -16.91
CA ALA A 2 22.39 -33.38 -15.79
C ALA A 2 21.79 -32.10 -16.37
N ASP A 3 20.47 -32.13 -16.53
CA ASP A 3 19.65 -31.09 -17.14
C ASP A 3 19.55 -29.93 -16.14
N TYR A 4 20.36 -28.88 -16.34
CA TYR A 4 20.25 -27.62 -15.59
C TYR A 4 19.04 -26.84 -16.11
N ARG A 5 17.85 -27.30 -15.70
CA ARG A 5 16.57 -26.66 -16.01
C ARG A 5 16.49 -25.30 -15.34
N VAL A 6 16.90 -24.28 -16.09
CA VAL A 6 16.48 -22.87 -16.07
C VAL A 6 15.69 -22.48 -14.82
N MET A 7 16.38 -21.93 -13.81
CA MET A 7 15.72 -21.12 -12.80
C MET A 7 15.38 -19.76 -13.44
N GLU A 8 14.21 -19.69 -14.07
CA GLU A 8 13.61 -18.43 -14.50
C GLU A 8 13.51 -17.50 -13.27
N ALA A 9 14.32 -16.44 -13.27
CA ALA A 9 14.21 -15.37 -12.30
C ALA A 9 12.85 -14.67 -12.50
N ALA A 10 11.84 -15.11 -11.75
CA ALA A 10 10.57 -14.43 -11.66
C ALA A 10 10.85 -12.95 -11.33
N LYS A 11 10.50 -12.05 -12.24
CA LYS A 11 10.56 -10.60 -12.00
C LYS A 11 9.88 -10.32 -10.67
N VAL A 12 10.66 -9.92 -9.65
CA VAL A 12 10.12 -9.44 -8.38
C VAL A 12 9.36 -8.16 -8.67
N THR A 13 8.08 -8.31 -9.02
CA THR A 13 7.16 -7.19 -9.11
C THR A 13 7.04 -6.65 -7.70
N LYS A 14 7.61 -5.46 -7.45
CA LYS A 14 7.46 -4.76 -6.18
C LYS A 14 5.96 -4.69 -5.91
N LYS A 15 5.51 -5.43 -4.88
CA LYS A 15 4.11 -5.39 -4.44
C LYS A 15 3.79 -3.92 -4.23
N ARG A 16 2.79 -3.42 -4.96
CA ARG A 16 2.35 -2.02 -4.86
C ARG A 16 2.09 -1.72 -3.38
N GLY A 17 2.25 -0.47 -2.95
CA GLY A 17 1.86 -0.06 -1.59
C GLY A 17 0.33 -0.10 -1.43
N ILE A 18 -0.16 -0.34 -0.22
CA ILE A 18 -1.60 -0.18 0.10
C ILE A 18 -1.96 1.31 0.02
N SER A 19 -3.11 1.63 -0.57
CA SER A 19 -3.61 3.02 -0.56
C SER A 19 -4.03 3.44 0.85
N VAL A 20 -4.01 4.74 1.13
CA VAL A 20 -4.49 5.29 2.40
C VAL A 20 -5.96 4.92 2.63
N THR A 21 -6.80 4.99 1.60
CA THR A 21 -8.23 4.62 1.70
C THR A 21 -8.42 3.14 1.99
N GLN A 22 -7.66 2.28 1.31
CA GLN A 22 -7.65 0.83 1.53
C GLN A 22 -7.22 0.48 2.96
N ARG A 23 -6.19 1.18 3.48
CA ARG A 23 -5.72 1.00 4.85
C ARG A 23 -6.76 1.48 5.88
N GLN A 24 -7.45 2.58 5.61
CA GLN A 24 -8.52 3.09 6.46
C GLN A 24 -9.69 2.11 6.55
N SER A 25 -10.15 1.55 5.43
CA SER A 25 -11.18 0.51 5.44
C SER A 25 -10.74 -0.72 6.24
N LEU A 26 -9.49 -1.17 6.06
CA LEU A 26 -8.93 -2.28 6.82
C LEU A 26 -8.87 -2.00 8.33
N ARG A 27 -8.54 -0.76 8.73
CA ARG A 27 -8.58 -0.33 10.13
C ARG A 27 -9.98 -0.40 10.72
N ARG A 28 -10.96 0.20 10.03
CA ARG A 28 -12.36 0.23 10.49
C ARG A 28 -12.90 -1.18 10.66
N TYR A 29 -12.64 -2.06 9.70
CA TYR A 29 -13.06 -3.45 9.77
C TYR A 29 -12.40 -4.20 10.94
N ALA A 30 -11.10 -4.00 11.17
CA ALA A 30 -10.41 -4.57 12.33
C ALA A 30 -10.93 -4.04 13.68
N GLN A 31 -11.32 -2.77 13.76
CA GLN A 31 -11.93 -2.17 14.96
C GLN A 31 -13.33 -2.73 15.23
N GLN A 32 -14.11 -3.02 14.18
CA GLN A 32 -15.43 -3.65 14.30
C GLN A 32 -15.35 -5.12 14.74
N HIS A 33 -14.22 -5.79 14.49
CA HIS A 33 -14.02 -7.20 14.81
C HIS A 33 -12.75 -7.42 15.64
N PRO A 34 -12.73 -7.06 16.94
CA PRO A 34 -11.52 -7.09 17.76
C PRO A 34 -10.88 -8.48 17.93
N HIS A 35 -11.66 -9.56 17.74
CA HIS A 35 -11.19 -10.95 17.86
C HIS A 35 -10.80 -11.59 16.53
N ILE A 36 -10.88 -10.86 15.41
CA ILE A 36 -10.57 -11.41 14.10
C ILE A 36 -9.08 -11.76 13.99
N ARG A 37 -8.77 -12.91 13.40
CA ARG A 37 -7.39 -13.31 13.13
C ARG A 37 -6.83 -12.54 11.93
N GLN A 38 -5.52 -12.35 11.88
CA GLN A 38 -4.86 -11.67 10.76
C GLN A 38 -5.10 -12.35 9.40
N HIS A 39 -5.26 -13.69 9.39
CA HIS A 39 -5.62 -14.41 8.16
C HIS A 39 -6.96 -13.97 7.59
N ALA A 40 -7.98 -13.90 8.45
CA ALA A 40 -9.33 -13.49 8.05
C ALA A 40 -9.37 -12.01 7.63
N LEU A 41 -8.55 -11.13 8.24
CA LEU A 41 -8.38 -9.75 7.77
C LEU A 41 -7.77 -9.67 6.36
N ARG A 42 -6.81 -10.54 6.07
CA ARG A 42 -6.20 -10.63 4.74
C ARG A 42 -7.17 -11.16 3.71
N GLU A 43 -7.96 -12.18 4.07
CA GLU A 43 -9.02 -12.72 3.21
C GLU A 43 -10.09 -11.68 2.93
N TRP A 44 -10.57 -10.99 3.95
CA TRP A 44 -11.50 -9.86 3.80
C TRP A 44 -10.94 -8.81 2.86
N PHE A 45 -9.67 -8.41 3.04
CA PHE A 45 -9.01 -7.43 2.17
C PHE A 45 -8.92 -7.91 0.71
N ARG A 46 -8.64 -9.21 0.51
CA ARG A 46 -8.58 -9.83 -0.81
C ARG A 46 -9.95 -9.84 -1.48
N THR A 47 -11.02 -10.11 -0.74
CA THR A 47 -12.39 -10.08 -1.25
C THR A 47 -12.83 -8.67 -1.62
N GLU A 48 -12.55 -7.69 -0.75
CA GLU A 48 -12.97 -6.30 -0.92
C GLU A 48 -12.23 -5.58 -2.05
N PHE A 49 -10.91 -5.74 -2.13
CA PHE A 49 -10.04 -4.98 -3.06
C PHE A 49 -9.43 -5.83 -4.18
N GLN A 50 -9.82 -7.11 -4.30
CA GLN A 50 -9.27 -8.07 -5.26
C GLN A 50 -7.74 -8.11 -5.25
N ARG A 51 -7.15 -7.88 -4.08
CA ARG A 51 -5.73 -7.62 -3.93
C ARG A 51 -5.18 -8.30 -2.70
N ASP A 52 -3.98 -8.84 -2.84
CA ASP A 52 -3.27 -9.45 -1.74
C ASP A 52 -2.30 -8.46 -1.06
N ILE A 53 -2.18 -8.57 0.26
CA ILE A 53 -1.28 -7.77 1.09
C ILE A 53 -0.41 -8.67 1.96
N ASN A 54 0.80 -8.20 2.23
CA ASN A 54 1.72 -8.93 3.12
C ASN A 54 1.19 -8.92 4.55
N GLN A 55 1.55 -9.97 5.29
CA GLN A 55 1.23 -10.10 6.71
C GLN A 55 1.65 -8.87 7.52
N SER A 56 2.85 -8.33 7.26
CA SER A 56 3.34 -7.10 7.92
C SER A 56 2.38 -5.92 7.71
N THR A 57 1.82 -5.78 6.51
CA THR A 57 0.83 -4.73 6.21
C THR A 57 -0.46 -4.96 7.00
N VAL A 58 -0.91 -6.20 7.13
CA VAL A 58 -2.11 -6.56 7.90
C VAL A 58 -1.93 -6.26 9.38
N SER A 59 -0.75 -6.55 9.95
CA SER A 59 -0.45 -6.29 11.36
C SER A 59 -0.22 -4.80 11.66
N GLU A 60 0.45 -4.08 10.76
CA GLU A 60 0.75 -2.67 10.98
C GLU A 60 -0.47 -1.77 10.77
N SER A 61 -1.37 -2.09 9.83
CA SER A 61 -2.52 -1.24 9.49
C SER A 61 -3.41 -0.89 10.70
N PRO A 62 -3.82 -1.85 11.56
CA PRO A 62 -4.61 -1.57 12.76
C PRO A 62 -3.80 -0.99 13.93
N SER A 63 -2.47 -0.87 13.83
CA SER A 63 -1.63 -0.27 14.88
C SER A 63 -1.90 1.23 15.04
N ALA A 64 -1.63 1.76 16.24
CA ALA A 64 -1.72 3.18 16.59
C ALA A 64 -0.97 4.11 15.62
N LYS A 65 0.04 3.60 14.91
CA LYS A 65 0.75 4.33 13.83
C LYS A 65 -0.18 4.96 12.80
N PHE A 66 -1.33 4.33 12.55
CA PHE A 66 -2.30 4.78 11.54
C PHE A 66 -3.63 5.27 12.14
N SER A 67 -3.68 5.55 13.44
CA SER A 67 -4.88 6.13 14.09
C SER A 67 -5.31 7.46 13.47
N HIS A 68 -4.34 8.27 13.02
CA HIS A 68 -4.58 9.53 12.33
C HIS A 68 -5.37 9.39 11.02
N LEU A 69 -5.44 8.18 10.44
CA LEU A 69 -6.27 7.91 9.26
C LEU A 69 -7.76 7.83 9.59
N ASP A 70 -8.11 7.64 10.86
CA ASP A 70 -9.51 7.59 11.31
C ASP A 70 -10.08 9.02 11.47
N SER A 71 -9.21 10.02 11.70
CA SER A 71 -9.55 11.44 11.85
C SER A 71 -9.61 12.16 10.50
N ASP A 72 -10.52 13.13 10.35
CA ASP A 72 -10.72 13.90 9.11
C ASP A 72 -9.45 14.65 8.63
N GLN A 73 -8.49 14.87 9.53
CA GLN A 73 -7.18 15.49 9.23
C GLN A 73 -6.38 14.76 8.13
N GLY A 74 -6.57 13.44 7.93
CA GLY A 74 -5.93 12.71 6.84
C GLY A 74 -6.40 13.12 5.44
N ARG A 75 -7.59 13.74 5.33
CA ARG A 75 -8.14 14.25 4.07
C ARG A 75 -7.46 15.55 3.65
N LEU A 76 -7.09 16.40 4.62
CA LEU A 76 -6.35 17.65 4.38
C LEU A 76 -4.91 17.39 3.93
N GLN A 77 -4.26 16.34 4.42
CA GLN A 77 -2.92 15.95 3.95
C GLN A 77 -2.90 15.46 2.49
N ARG A 78 -4.07 15.17 1.89
CA ARG A 78 -4.21 14.72 0.50
C ARG A 78 -4.09 15.86 -0.51
N THR A 79 -4.40 17.10 -0.13
CA THR A 79 -4.24 18.27 -1.02
C THR A 79 -2.78 18.62 -1.19
N GLN A 80 -1.91 18.21 -0.27
CA GLN A 80 -0.47 18.11 -0.50
C GLN A 80 -0.15 16.83 -1.27
N GLN A 81 -0.71 16.73 -2.47
CA GLN A 81 -0.22 15.77 -3.46
C GLN A 81 1.27 16.06 -3.62
N ARG A 82 2.12 15.17 -3.10
CA ARG A 82 3.58 15.29 -3.15
C ARG A 82 3.95 15.54 -4.60
N GLU A 83 4.25 16.79 -4.93
CA GLU A 83 4.66 17.19 -6.27
C GLU A 83 5.82 16.26 -6.61
N LYS A 84 5.65 15.48 -7.68
CA LYS A 84 6.73 14.63 -8.15
C LYS A 84 7.89 15.58 -8.42
N ALA A 85 8.92 15.53 -7.59
CA ALA A 85 10.13 16.30 -7.80
C ALA A 85 10.56 16.05 -9.25
N ILE A 86 10.51 17.10 -10.07
CA ILE A 86 10.89 17.04 -11.48
C ILE A 86 12.33 16.54 -11.49
N ARG A 87 12.58 15.45 -12.23
CA ARG A 87 13.88 14.75 -12.19
C ARG A 87 15.03 15.65 -12.67
N TRP A 88 14.71 16.67 -13.48
CA TRP A 88 15.65 17.66 -14.02
C TRP A 88 14.96 19.02 -14.21
N PRO A 89 14.81 19.82 -13.14
CA PRO A 89 14.10 21.10 -13.22
C PRO A 89 14.78 22.08 -14.19
N GLU A 90 16.11 22.02 -14.30
CA GLU A 90 16.88 22.88 -15.21
C GLU A 90 16.72 22.49 -16.69
N LEU A 91 16.49 21.20 -16.99
CA LEU A 91 16.24 20.72 -18.35
C LEU A 91 14.86 21.16 -18.86
N ASP A 92 13.85 21.12 -17.98
CA ASP A 92 12.48 21.56 -18.30
C ASP A 92 12.47 23.04 -18.68
N LYS A 93 13.17 23.89 -17.90
CA LYS A 93 13.34 25.33 -18.19
C LYS A 93 14.03 25.60 -19.53
N ALA A 94 14.98 24.75 -19.92
CA ALA A 94 15.72 24.91 -21.18
C ALA A 94 14.92 24.47 -22.41
N LEU A 95 13.91 23.60 -22.22
CA LEU A 95 13.08 23.04 -23.29
C LEU A 95 11.86 23.91 -23.61
N ILE A 96 11.40 24.73 -22.66
CA ILE A 96 10.36 25.74 -22.87
C ILE A 96 11.02 26.95 -23.56
N LYS A 97 11.21 26.86 -24.88
CA LYS A 97 11.70 27.96 -25.71
C LYS A 97 10.92 28.03 -27.01
#